data_AF-A0A958BRG9-F1
#
_entry.id   AF-A0A958BRG9-F1
#
_cell.length_a   1.000
_cell.length_b   1.000
_cell.length_c   1.000
_cell.angle_alpha   90.00
_cell.angle_beta   90.00
_cell.angle_gamma   90.00
#
_symmetry.space_group_name_H-M   'P 1'
#
loop_
_entity.id
_entity.type
_entity.pdbx_description
1 polymer ?
#
loop_
_entity_poly.entity_id
_entity_poly.type
_entity_poly.pdbx_seq_one_letter_code
_entity_poly.pdbx_strand_id
1 'polypeptide(L)'
;MAGQLPPSETRPFLAFTQGPKNKLRQRVRGGGPKPRENTEAHGQNLLKQIDDFQRLIDSQTRDRASDLPPLPDDTQVIIESKRLTPEQVGSLGLKPIEERDNGLLVTISPNVTLPTLATKAQSYVSQRTDSGNPKFNGVIAPIEQIRPAGRHDKAGDRLAAWIEAGHLQPNQPVWVDIELTGGQSSDGVDNRQEFYTYLTNFSDDLSPYQEDVVTATGHYLIEVDYSLHRVLLPGRAVLDLLDDSRANWILSIDLVPEVESYATPLAATAQADLPPLPDLSPDSPRVVVIDSGIAAEHPLFTTSEGRTIMGRQRNFLPDTVEPADLTTDEIDQGHGTAIASVVAYGSLLNLTQAPDEITTPVVWIENAKILLPAAKLDPDAVDSSPQLHPLQFPKALIREVVEVFHQPLPQRCKIFNLSIGTVPHPQQAISNWAEEIDNCSARSDLLFVISAGDLTSAELVELMTGGATYPAYLLSPKTRLRDPGQAYNALTVGALTPIPPTLPWPSAPFLAQPEHPAPFTRSGLLQFGPVKPDVVETGGNWQKDDLTALPESAILVANRNYVTGQADQPLGFQTGVGLAAAQVTHLAGRIQAR
;
A
#
# COMPACT_ATOMS: atom_id res chain seq x y z
N MET A 1 37.68 9.77 18.83
CA MET A 1 37.69 11.22 18.50
C MET A 1 36.71 11.43 17.37
N ALA A 2 35.51 11.93 17.69
CA ALA A 2 34.44 12.13 16.74
C ALA A 2 34.72 13.39 15.90
N GLY A 3 34.90 13.23 14.59
CA GLY A 3 35.00 14.34 13.66
C GLY A 3 33.61 14.89 13.36
N GLN A 4 33.42 16.18 13.63
CA GLN A 4 32.21 16.92 13.30
C GLN A 4 32.03 16.98 11.78
N LEU A 5 30.86 16.54 11.31
CA LEU A 5 30.36 16.85 9.97
C LEU A 5 30.13 18.38 9.86
N PRO A 6 30.43 19.00 8.71
CA PRO A 6 30.23 20.43 8.52
C PRO A 6 28.73 20.79 8.56
N PRO A 7 28.38 22.02 8.99
CA PRO A 7 27.00 22.46 9.06
C PRO A 7 26.40 22.50 7.65
N SER A 8 25.38 21.67 7.42
CA SER A 8 24.60 21.69 6.19
C SER A 8 23.97 23.07 6.01
N GLU A 9 24.21 23.71 4.87
CA GLU A 9 23.44 24.87 4.43
C GLU A 9 21.96 24.52 4.52
N THR A 10 21.26 25.20 5.43
CA THR A 10 19.81 25.11 5.60
C THR A 10 19.14 25.59 4.32
N ARG A 11 18.88 24.66 3.38
CA ARG A 11 17.83 24.86 2.39
C ARG A 11 16.55 25.14 3.17
N PRO A 12 15.79 26.19 2.84
CA PRO A 12 14.59 26.52 3.58
C PRO A 12 13.65 25.33 3.45
N PHE A 13 13.55 24.53 4.51
CA PHE A 13 12.49 23.57 4.67
C PHE A 13 11.21 24.35 4.39
N LEU A 14 10.47 23.96 3.35
CA LEU A 14 9.06 24.28 3.30
C LEU A 14 8.54 23.72 4.62
N ALA A 15 8.24 24.62 5.58
CA ALA A 15 7.51 24.23 6.75
C ALA A 15 6.29 23.50 6.20
N PHE A 16 6.15 22.21 6.54
CA PHE A 16 4.90 21.51 6.34
C PHE A 16 3.85 22.29 7.12
N THR A 17 3.23 23.27 6.46
CA THR A 17 1.97 23.84 6.91
C THR A 17 1.01 22.66 7.01
N GLN A 18 0.23 22.62 8.09
CA GLN A 18 -0.89 21.68 8.29
C GLN A 18 -1.42 21.19 6.94
N GLY A 19 -1.43 19.86 6.77
CA GLY A 19 -1.97 19.19 5.59
C GLY A 19 -3.34 19.76 5.18
N PRO A 20 -3.77 19.54 3.93
CA PRO A 20 -4.94 20.19 3.37
C PRO A 20 -6.12 20.11 4.33
N LYS A 21 -6.53 21.26 4.87
CA LYS A 21 -7.74 21.37 5.68
C LYS A 21 -8.88 20.72 4.90
N ASN A 22 -9.57 19.77 5.52
CA ASN A 22 -10.73 19.08 4.95
C ASN A 22 -11.62 20.08 4.17
N LYS A 23 -11.76 19.91 2.85
CA LYS A 23 -12.50 20.86 1.99
C LYS A 23 -14.01 20.79 2.23
N LEU A 24 -14.54 19.76 2.91
CA LEU A 24 -15.92 19.75 3.42
C LEU A 24 -16.13 20.73 4.57
N ARG A 25 -15.04 21.19 5.19
CA ARG A 25 -15.09 22.27 6.17
C ARG A 25 -15.49 23.53 5.43
N GLN A 26 -16.79 23.79 5.39
CA GLN A 26 -17.31 25.06 4.90
C GLN A 26 -16.55 26.15 5.64
N ARG A 27 -15.76 26.95 4.89
CA ARG A 27 -15.04 28.10 5.45
C ARG A 27 -16.04 28.91 6.24
N VAL A 28 -15.86 28.95 7.57
CA VAL A 28 -16.61 29.83 8.45
C VAL A 28 -16.15 31.25 8.13
N ARG A 29 -16.75 31.87 7.11
CA ARG A 29 -16.66 33.32 6.92
C ARG A 29 -17.50 33.95 8.02
N GLY A 30 -16.82 34.37 9.09
CA GLY A 30 -17.31 35.32 10.11
C GLY A 30 -18.73 35.07 10.62
N GLY A 31 -18.84 34.34 11.73
CA GLY A 31 -20.09 34.09 12.44
C GLY A 31 -20.22 32.61 12.78
N GLY A 32 -20.51 32.28 14.04
CA GLY A 32 -20.75 30.89 14.45
C GLY A 32 -21.90 30.24 13.65
N PRO A 33 -22.02 28.90 13.65
CA PRO A 33 -23.09 28.21 12.94
C PRO A 33 -24.45 28.82 13.34
N LYS A 34 -25.32 29.11 12.36
CA LYS A 34 -26.68 29.55 12.67
C LYS A 34 -27.38 28.49 13.53
N PRO A 35 -28.20 28.88 14.51
CA PRO A 35 -29.05 27.94 15.23
C PRO A 35 -29.86 27.08 14.25
N ARG A 36 -30.01 25.79 14.57
CA ARG A 36 -30.88 24.90 13.78
C ARG A 36 -32.33 25.35 13.91
N GLU A 37 -33.11 25.25 12.83
CA GLU A 37 -34.53 25.63 12.81
C GLU A 37 -35.33 24.92 13.93
N ASN A 38 -35.04 23.64 14.17
CA ASN A 38 -35.62 22.85 15.27
C ASN A 38 -34.61 22.61 16.40
N THR A 39 -34.16 23.68 17.06
CA THR A 39 -33.14 23.64 18.13
C THR A 39 -33.48 22.65 19.25
N GLU A 40 -34.71 22.72 19.80
CA GLU A 40 -35.10 21.88 20.94
C GLU A 40 -35.15 20.40 20.57
N ALA A 41 -35.78 20.06 19.44
CA ALA A 41 -35.83 18.68 18.94
C ALA A 41 -34.43 18.13 18.66
N HIS A 42 -33.53 18.96 18.11
CA HIS A 42 -32.13 18.57 17.89
C HIS A 42 -31.40 18.25 19.21
N GLY A 43 -31.49 19.14 20.19
CA GLY A 43 -30.84 18.93 21.48
C GLY A 43 -31.41 17.74 22.25
N GLN A 44 -32.74 17.52 22.20
CA GLN A 44 -33.38 16.33 22.78
C GLN A 44 -32.94 15.04 22.07
N ASN A 45 -32.80 15.05 20.74
CA ASN A 45 -32.27 13.92 19.98
C ASN A 45 -30.82 13.59 20.40
N LEU A 46 -29.96 14.61 20.56
CA LEU A 46 -28.59 14.38 21.03
C LEU A 46 -28.54 13.81 22.45
N LEU A 47 -29.39 14.29 23.37
CA LEU A 47 -29.49 13.70 24.72
C LEU A 47 -29.91 12.22 24.64
N LYS A 48 -30.89 11.89 23.80
CA LYS A 48 -31.28 10.51 23.55
C LYS A 48 -30.11 9.67 23.00
N GLN A 49 -29.33 10.20 22.06
CA GLN A 49 -28.16 9.50 21.53
C GLN A 49 -27.10 9.25 22.60
N ILE A 50 -26.91 10.16 23.56
CA ILE A 50 -26.02 9.95 24.71
C ILE A 50 -26.55 8.83 25.62
N ASP A 51 -27.85 8.79 25.89
CA ASP A 51 -28.48 7.71 26.67
C ASP A 51 -28.43 6.36 25.94
N ASP A 52 -28.59 6.35 24.61
CA ASP A 52 -28.45 5.17 23.75
C ASP A 52 -26.99 4.70 23.71
N PHE A 53 -26.03 5.64 23.64
CA PHE A 53 -24.59 5.38 23.70
C PHE A 53 -24.25 4.61 24.98
N GLN A 54 -24.61 5.13 26.16
CA GLN A 54 -24.32 4.47 27.43
C GLN A 54 -24.92 3.06 27.49
N ARG A 55 -26.18 2.90 27.08
CA ARG A 55 -26.85 1.59 27.07
C ARG A 55 -26.17 0.57 26.16
N LEU A 56 -25.64 1.03 25.02
CA LEU A 56 -24.91 0.17 24.09
C LEU A 56 -23.56 -0.27 24.69
N ILE A 57 -22.80 0.63 25.32
CA ILE A 57 -21.55 0.26 26.00
C ILE A 57 -21.81 -0.72 27.15
N ASP A 58 -22.86 -0.48 27.94
CA ASP A 58 -23.22 -1.36 29.05
C ASP A 58 -23.67 -2.74 28.53
N SER A 59 -24.29 -2.81 27.34
CA SER A 59 -24.60 -4.07 26.65
C SER A 59 -23.34 -4.77 26.18
N GLN A 60 -22.45 -4.07 25.47
CA GLN A 60 -21.16 -4.62 25.04
C GLN A 60 -20.41 -5.24 26.24
N THR A 61 -20.31 -4.52 27.35
CA THR A 61 -19.62 -5.00 28.56
C THR A 61 -20.30 -6.23 29.17
N ARG A 62 -21.64 -6.33 29.15
CA ARG A 62 -22.39 -7.47 29.70
C ARG A 62 -22.34 -8.71 28.81
N ASP A 63 -22.40 -8.52 27.50
CA ASP A 63 -22.52 -9.60 26.53
C ASP A 63 -21.14 -10.13 26.09
N ARG A 64 -20.06 -9.44 26.47
CA ARG A 64 -18.67 -9.81 26.18
C ARG A 64 -18.28 -11.15 26.83
N ALA A 65 -17.61 -11.99 26.07
CA ALA A 65 -17.21 -13.31 26.52
C ALA A 65 -16.21 -13.23 27.69
N SER A 66 -16.38 -14.09 28.69
CA SER A 66 -15.62 -14.05 29.94
C SER A 66 -14.16 -14.51 29.81
N ASP A 67 -13.85 -15.21 28.74
CA ASP A 67 -12.51 -15.68 28.37
C ASP A 67 -11.69 -14.61 27.61
N LEU A 68 -12.29 -13.49 27.24
CA LEU A 68 -11.59 -12.40 26.58
C LEU A 68 -10.87 -11.50 27.61
N PRO A 69 -9.63 -11.07 27.32
CA PRO A 69 -8.86 -10.18 28.20
C PRO A 69 -9.57 -8.86 28.50
N PRO A 70 -9.33 -8.19 29.63
CA PRO A 70 -9.99 -6.93 29.95
C PRO A 70 -9.66 -5.83 28.93
N LEU A 71 -10.62 -4.94 28.68
CA LEU A 71 -10.45 -3.71 27.91
C LEU A 71 -10.46 -2.48 28.83
N PRO A 72 -9.90 -1.33 28.39
CA PRO A 72 -9.94 -0.07 29.13
C PRO A 72 -11.35 0.41 29.49
N ASP A 73 -11.43 1.36 30.43
CA ASP A 73 -12.69 2.07 30.73
C ASP A 73 -13.00 3.19 29.73
N ASP A 74 -11.95 3.82 29.20
CA ASP A 74 -12.06 4.83 28.17
C ASP A 74 -12.69 4.25 26.90
N THR A 75 -13.57 5.02 26.26
CA THR A 75 -14.38 4.54 25.14
C THR A 75 -14.19 5.42 23.91
N GLN A 76 -14.08 4.81 22.74
CA GLN A 76 -14.03 5.52 21.47
C GLN A 76 -15.43 5.97 21.04
N VAL A 77 -15.55 7.27 20.76
CA VAL A 77 -16.78 7.94 20.37
C VAL A 77 -16.62 8.51 18.97
N ILE A 78 -17.54 8.14 18.08
CA ILE A 78 -17.65 8.70 16.73
C ILE A 78 -18.63 9.87 16.76
N ILE A 79 -18.16 11.03 16.30
CA ILE A 79 -18.97 12.23 16.10
C ILE A 79 -19.04 12.54 14.61
N GLU A 80 -20.24 12.55 14.05
CA GLU A 80 -20.46 13.07 12.70
C GLU A 80 -20.64 14.59 12.76
N SER A 81 -19.72 15.33 12.16
CA SER A 81 -19.81 16.78 12.05
C SER A 81 -18.91 17.35 10.94
N LYS A 82 -19.50 18.14 10.05
CA LYS A 82 -18.75 18.83 8.98
C LYS A 82 -18.14 20.18 9.40
N ARG A 83 -18.32 20.60 10.66
CA ARG A 83 -17.99 21.97 11.11
C ARG A 83 -17.23 22.04 12.43
N LEU A 84 -17.17 20.96 13.20
CA LEU A 84 -16.42 20.96 14.44
C LEU A 84 -14.90 21.03 14.20
N THR A 85 -14.21 21.58 15.18
CA THR A 85 -12.75 21.60 15.24
C THR A 85 -12.27 20.71 16.39
N PRO A 86 -11.05 20.15 16.31
CA PRO A 86 -10.47 19.38 17.41
C PRO A 86 -10.52 20.13 18.76
N GLU A 87 -10.26 21.44 18.77
CA GLU A 87 -10.36 22.27 19.97
C GLU A 87 -11.79 22.34 20.53
N GLN A 88 -12.79 22.50 19.65
CA GLN A 88 -14.20 22.50 20.05
C GLN A 88 -14.64 21.15 20.59
N VAL A 89 -14.15 20.05 20.02
CA VAL A 89 -14.34 18.68 20.53
C VAL A 89 -13.75 18.54 21.93
N GLY A 90 -12.53 19.04 22.14
CA GLY A 90 -11.90 19.15 23.47
C GLY A 90 -12.82 19.82 24.50
N SER A 91 -13.50 20.90 24.11
CA SER A 91 -14.44 21.59 24.98
C SER A 91 -15.64 20.71 25.39
N LEU A 92 -15.99 19.68 24.63
CA LEU A 92 -17.08 18.74 24.94
C LEU A 92 -16.66 17.67 25.96
N GLY A 93 -15.41 17.71 26.45
CA GLY A 93 -14.86 16.72 27.36
C GLY A 93 -14.38 15.46 26.63
N LEU A 94 -14.08 15.56 25.34
CA LEU A 94 -13.64 14.47 24.48
C LEU A 94 -12.24 14.76 23.95
N LYS A 95 -11.41 13.73 23.84
CA LYS A 95 -10.08 13.85 23.24
C LYS A 95 -10.16 13.52 21.76
N PRO A 96 -9.91 14.46 20.83
CA PRO A 96 -9.88 14.16 19.40
C PRO A 96 -8.69 13.24 19.06
N ILE A 97 -8.93 12.24 18.22
CA ILE A 97 -7.92 11.31 17.71
C ILE A 97 -7.67 11.56 16.23
N GLU A 98 -8.73 11.44 15.41
CA GLU A 98 -8.66 11.42 13.95
C GLU A 98 -9.83 12.25 13.37
N GLU A 99 -9.60 12.94 12.26
CA GLU A 99 -10.64 13.55 11.44
C GLU A 99 -10.65 12.87 10.07
N ARG A 100 -11.75 12.18 9.73
CA ARG A 100 -11.93 11.48 8.46
C ARG A 100 -12.58 12.38 7.42
N ASP A 101 -12.31 12.09 6.15
CA ASP A 101 -12.74 12.94 5.03
C ASP A 101 -14.25 13.02 4.80
N ASN A 102 -15.02 12.05 5.32
CA ASN A 102 -16.48 12.07 5.30
C ASN A 102 -17.10 12.98 6.39
N GLY A 103 -16.28 13.63 7.23
CA GLY A 103 -16.73 14.48 8.33
C GLY A 103 -16.98 13.70 9.63
N LEU A 104 -16.45 12.49 9.75
CA LEU A 104 -16.40 11.78 11.02
C LEU A 104 -15.20 12.22 11.85
N LEU A 105 -15.41 12.41 13.14
CA LEU A 105 -14.39 12.69 14.13
C LEU A 105 -14.31 11.49 15.06
N VAL A 106 -13.14 10.84 15.09
CA VAL A 106 -12.84 9.77 16.05
C VAL A 106 -12.30 10.41 17.31
N THR A 107 -12.88 10.08 18.46
CA THR A 107 -12.55 10.72 19.74
C THR A 107 -12.53 9.69 20.88
N ILE A 108 -11.90 10.02 22.02
CA ILE A 108 -11.94 9.22 23.25
C ILE A 108 -12.74 9.97 24.33
N SER A 109 -13.60 9.24 25.03
CA SER A 109 -14.23 9.69 26.27
C SER A 109 -13.76 8.86 27.46
N PRO A 110 -13.36 9.48 28.58
CA PRO A 110 -13.05 8.77 29.82
C PRO A 110 -14.32 8.36 30.60
N ASN A 111 -15.52 8.68 30.10
CA ASN A 111 -16.77 8.34 30.77
C ASN A 111 -17.89 8.06 29.78
N VAL A 112 -18.55 6.91 29.94
CA VAL A 112 -19.65 6.46 29.08
C VAL A 112 -20.90 7.35 29.14
N THR A 113 -21.06 8.17 30.18
CA THR A 113 -22.18 9.11 30.34
C THR A 113 -21.99 10.44 29.61
N LEU A 114 -20.79 10.68 29.03
CA LEU A 114 -20.45 11.91 28.29
C LEU A 114 -20.86 13.21 29.02
N PRO A 115 -20.50 13.41 30.30
CA PRO A 115 -21.18 14.35 31.20
C PRO A 115 -21.09 15.81 30.77
N THR A 116 -19.94 16.24 30.23
CA THR A 116 -19.74 17.60 29.71
C THR A 116 -20.59 17.83 28.46
N LEU A 117 -20.64 16.86 27.55
CA LEU A 117 -21.47 16.92 26.35
C LEU A 117 -22.97 16.92 26.70
N ALA A 118 -23.40 16.06 27.62
CA ALA A 118 -24.78 16.02 28.12
C ALA A 118 -25.19 17.36 28.76
N THR A 119 -24.35 17.93 29.62
CA THR A 119 -24.61 19.24 30.26
C THR A 119 -24.74 20.37 29.23
N LYS A 120 -23.86 20.38 28.22
CA LYS A 120 -23.91 21.38 27.14
C LYS A 120 -25.13 21.18 26.23
N ALA A 121 -25.49 19.95 25.90
CA ALA A 121 -26.69 19.63 25.13
C ALA A 121 -27.97 20.04 25.90
N GLN A 122 -28.04 19.77 27.20
CA GLN A 122 -29.15 20.19 28.04
C GLN A 122 -29.28 21.71 28.10
N SER A 123 -28.16 22.43 28.24
CA SER A 123 -28.14 23.90 28.23
C SER A 123 -28.51 24.48 26.86
N TYR A 124 -28.13 23.81 25.77
CA TYR A 124 -28.54 24.16 24.42
C TYR A 124 -30.06 24.09 24.25
N VAL A 125 -30.71 23.10 24.86
CA VAL A 125 -32.18 23.00 24.88
C VAL A 125 -32.80 24.10 25.75
N SER A 126 -32.40 24.19 27.03
CA SER A 126 -33.15 24.95 28.04
C SER A 126 -32.72 26.40 28.25
N GLN A 127 -31.55 26.81 27.76
CA GLN A 127 -30.98 28.13 28.03
C GLN A 127 -30.73 28.92 26.74
N ARG A 128 -30.82 30.25 26.86
CA ARG A 128 -30.50 31.20 25.80
C ARG A 128 -29.41 32.17 26.25
N THR A 129 -28.64 32.70 25.31
CA THR A 129 -27.72 33.82 25.50
C THR A 129 -28.48 35.14 25.52
N ASP A 130 -27.83 36.23 25.91
CA ASP A 130 -28.42 37.58 25.89
C ASP A 130 -28.90 38.00 24.49
N SER A 131 -28.26 37.45 23.45
CA SER A 131 -28.64 37.64 22.05
C SER A 131 -29.77 36.72 21.57
N GLY A 132 -30.42 35.96 22.47
CA GLY A 132 -31.51 35.03 22.17
C GLY A 132 -31.11 33.71 21.52
N ASN A 133 -29.81 33.45 21.33
CA ASN A 133 -29.33 32.20 20.72
C ASN A 133 -29.27 31.06 21.75
N PRO A 134 -29.37 29.78 21.35
CA PRO A 134 -29.15 28.65 22.25
C PRO A 134 -27.74 28.70 22.87
N LYS A 135 -27.60 28.41 24.17
CA LYS A 135 -26.26 28.29 24.78
C LYS A 135 -25.47 27.16 24.13
N PHE A 136 -24.15 27.32 24.01
CA PHE A 136 -23.25 26.35 23.36
C PHE A 136 -23.60 26.01 21.91
N ASN A 137 -24.38 26.83 21.22
CA ASN A 137 -24.76 26.63 19.82
C ASN A 137 -23.55 26.38 18.89
N GLY A 138 -22.43 27.04 19.15
CA GLY A 138 -21.20 26.87 18.36
C GLY A 138 -20.61 25.46 18.35
N VAL A 139 -20.93 24.63 19.36
CA VAL A 139 -20.38 23.27 19.49
C VAL A 139 -21.45 22.17 19.46
N ILE A 140 -22.71 22.47 19.81
CA ILE A 140 -23.81 21.49 19.80
C ILE A 140 -24.55 21.44 18.45
N ALA A 141 -24.82 22.59 17.83
CA ALA A 141 -25.55 22.62 16.55
C ALA A 141 -24.82 21.92 15.39
N PRO A 142 -23.46 21.93 15.33
CA PRO A 142 -22.72 21.18 14.32
C PRO A 142 -22.78 19.66 14.43
N ILE A 143 -23.14 19.09 15.58
CA ILE A 143 -23.14 17.63 15.78
C ILE A 143 -24.35 17.06 15.06
N GLU A 144 -24.14 16.10 14.17
CA GLU A 144 -25.20 15.39 13.44
C GLU A 144 -25.54 14.08 14.14
N GLN A 145 -24.53 13.32 14.53
CA GLN A 145 -24.67 12.04 15.22
C GLN A 145 -23.55 11.81 16.24
N ILE A 146 -23.87 11.13 17.34
CA ILE A 146 -22.93 10.56 18.31
C ILE A 146 -23.22 9.07 18.43
N ARG A 147 -22.20 8.23 18.36
CA ARG A 147 -22.33 6.77 18.58
C ARG A 147 -21.00 6.15 19.05
N PRO A 148 -21.02 4.97 19.66
CA PRO A 148 -19.80 4.18 19.85
C PRO A 148 -19.17 3.83 18.51
N ALA A 149 -17.84 3.71 18.50
CA ALA A 149 -17.15 3.07 17.40
C ALA A 149 -17.49 1.58 17.36
N GLY A 150 -17.56 1.01 16.16
CA GLY A 150 -17.75 -0.42 15.98
C GLY A 150 -17.05 -0.94 14.74
N ARG A 151 -17.42 -2.14 14.32
CA ARG A 151 -16.76 -2.87 13.22
C ARG A 151 -16.57 -2.05 11.95
N HIS A 152 -17.61 -1.34 11.51
CA HIS A 152 -17.55 -0.53 10.29
C HIS A 152 -16.61 0.68 10.40
N ASP A 153 -16.23 1.10 11.61
CA ASP A 153 -15.28 2.19 11.82
C ASP A 153 -13.83 1.72 11.87
N LYS A 154 -13.62 0.48 12.35
CA LYS A 154 -12.29 -0.09 12.64
C LYS A 154 -11.82 -1.09 11.59
N ALA A 155 -12.71 -1.84 10.94
CA ALA A 155 -12.30 -2.81 9.93
C ALA A 155 -11.89 -2.10 8.64
N GLY A 156 -10.67 -2.35 8.17
CA GLY A 156 -10.28 -2.07 6.79
C GLY A 156 -11.09 -2.93 5.84
N ASP A 157 -11.28 -2.49 4.58
CA ASP A 157 -12.32 -3.13 3.77
C ASP A 157 -11.96 -4.55 3.30
N ARG A 158 -10.69 -4.97 3.32
CA ARG A 158 -10.33 -6.37 3.04
C ARG A 158 -10.81 -7.26 4.16
N LEU A 159 -10.53 -6.88 5.41
CA LEU A 159 -11.07 -7.59 6.58
C LEU A 159 -12.61 -7.53 6.61
N ALA A 160 -13.21 -6.37 6.27
CA ALA A 160 -14.67 -6.24 6.21
C ALA A 160 -15.28 -7.20 5.17
N ALA A 161 -14.77 -7.23 3.94
CA ALA A 161 -15.22 -8.14 2.89
C ALA A 161 -15.01 -9.61 3.26
N TRP A 162 -13.89 -9.93 3.93
CA TRP A 162 -13.58 -11.28 4.38
C TRP A 162 -14.53 -11.76 5.49
N ILE A 163 -14.93 -10.85 6.39
CA ILE A 163 -15.95 -11.10 7.40
C ILE A 163 -17.33 -11.27 6.75
N GLU A 164 -17.71 -10.42 5.79
CA GLU A 164 -18.99 -10.50 5.07
C GLU A 164 -19.12 -11.81 4.28
N ALA A 165 -18.01 -12.32 3.74
CA ALA A 165 -17.96 -13.62 3.08
C ALA A 165 -18.03 -14.82 4.05
N GLY A 166 -18.02 -14.58 5.37
CA GLY A 166 -18.08 -15.63 6.38
C GLY A 166 -16.76 -16.40 6.56
N HIS A 167 -15.64 -15.83 6.12
CA HIS A 167 -14.34 -16.51 6.18
C HIS A 167 -13.67 -16.41 7.56
N LEU A 168 -13.97 -15.38 8.36
CA LEU A 168 -13.42 -15.22 9.70
C LEU A 168 -14.13 -16.14 10.71
N GLN A 169 -13.48 -17.24 11.11
CA GLN A 169 -13.99 -18.15 12.13
C GLN A 169 -13.43 -17.82 13.52
N PRO A 170 -14.21 -17.96 14.62
CA PRO A 170 -13.79 -17.50 15.96
C PRO A 170 -12.46 -18.08 16.48
N ASN A 171 -12.15 -19.33 16.15
CA ASN A 171 -10.96 -20.02 16.63
C ASN A 171 -9.84 -20.13 15.58
N GLN A 172 -10.05 -19.58 14.38
CA GLN A 172 -9.04 -19.57 13.34
C GLN A 172 -8.05 -18.43 13.63
N PRO A 173 -6.74 -18.70 13.75
CA PRO A 173 -5.73 -17.65 13.80
C PRO A 173 -5.64 -16.91 12.47
N VAL A 174 -5.54 -15.58 12.52
CA VAL A 174 -5.52 -14.71 11.34
C VAL A 174 -4.48 -13.62 11.52
N TRP A 175 -3.68 -13.39 10.48
CA TRP A 175 -2.72 -12.30 10.44
C TRP A 175 -3.44 -10.99 10.15
N VAL A 176 -3.29 -10.02 11.05
CA VAL A 176 -3.87 -8.69 10.89
C VAL A 176 -2.84 -7.61 11.16
N ASP A 177 -2.96 -6.53 10.41
CA ASP A 177 -2.30 -5.26 10.65
C ASP A 177 -3.24 -4.38 11.50
N ILE A 178 -2.81 -4.02 12.70
CA ILE A 178 -3.56 -3.18 13.65
C ILE A 178 -2.84 -1.84 13.79
N GLU A 179 -3.55 -0.77 13.46
CA GLU A 179 -3.08 0.59 13.64
C GLU A 179 -3.58 1.15 14.98
N LEU A 180 -2.66 1.61 15.82
CA LEU A 180 -2.98 2.28 17.09
C LEU A 180 -2.70 3.77 17.01
N THR A 181 -3.53 4.54 17.70
CA THR A 181 -3.33 5.99 17.84
C THR A 181 -2.18 6.35 18.79
N GLY A 182 -1.57 7.51 18.56
CA GLY A 182 -0.70 8.20 19.50
C GLY A 182 0.79 8.03 19.22
N GLY A 183 1.20 7.05 18.40
CA GLY A 183 2.58 6.94 17.90
C GLY A 183 3.66 7.17 18.96
N GLN A 184 4.57 8.11 18.73
CA GLN A 184 5.68 8.41 19.65
C GLN A 184 5.29 9.23 20.89
N SER A 185 4.04 9.69 21.01
CA SER A 185 3.58 10.45 22.18
C SER A 185 3.53 9.60 23.45
N SER A 186 3.44 10.25 24.62
CA SER A 186 3.20 9.58 25.91
C SER A 186 1.96 8.70 25.86
N ASP A 187 0.87 9.23 25.30
CA ASP A 187 -0.39 8.53 25.19
C ASP A 187 -0.27 7.33 24.24
N GLY A 188 0.57 7.44 23.21
CA GLY A 188 0.91 6.33 22.33
C GLY A 188 1.69 5.21 23.04
N VAL A 189 2.57 5.55 23.99
CA VAL A 189 3.25 4.56 24.84
C VAL A 189 2.24 3.81 25.70
N ASP A 190 1.34 4.53 26.35
CA ASP A 190 0.30 3.94 27.21
C ASP A 190 -0.66 3.04 26.40
N ASN A 191 -1.13 3.53 25.24
CA ASN A 191 -1.97 2.76 24.32
C ASN A 191 -1.32 1.44 23.88
N ARG A 192 -0.03 1.47 23.51
CA ARG A 192 0.71 0.25 23.16
C ARG A 192 0.85 -0.69 24.35
N GLN A 193 1.09 -0.16 25.55
CA GLN A 193 1.21 -0.97 26.75
C GLN A 193 -0.10 -1.70 27.07
N GLU A 194 -1.23 -1.01 26.97
CA GLU A 194 -2.57 -1.63 27.14
C GLU A 194 -2.84 -2.68 26.06
N PHE A 195 -2.53 -2.38 24.79
CA PHE A 195 -2.63 -3.34 23.69
C PHE A 195 -1.78 -4.58 23.93
N TYR A 196 -0.52 -4.43 24.31
CA TYR A 196 0.36 -5.56 24.58
C TYR A 196 -0.15 -6.39 25.77
N THR A 197 -0.68 -5.75 26.82
CA THR A 197 -1.34 -6.48 27.91
C THR A 197 -2.54 -7.28 27.40
N TYR A 198 -3.36 -6.73 26.52
CA TYR A 198 -4.46 -7.47 25.87
C TYR A 198 -3.92 -8.69 25.10
N LEU A 199 -2.87 -8.53 24.29
CA LEU A 199 -2.26 -9.61 23.51
C LEU A 199 -1.69 -10.75 24.37
N THR A 200 -1.04 -10.44 25.50
CA THR A 200 -0.40 -11.47 26.35
C THR A 200 -1.37 -12.51 26.91
N ASN A 201 -2.68 -12.24 26.90
CA ASN A 201 -3.68 -13.21 27.36
C ASN A 201 -4.03 -14.28 26.31
N PHE A 202 -3.54 -14.15 25.07
CA PHE A 202 -3.72 -15.13 24.01
C PHE A 202 -2.46 -15.97 23.75
N SER A 203 -1.37 -15.77 24.51
CA SER A 203 -0.12 -16.52 24.31
C SER A 203 -0.28 -18.02 24.53
N ASP A 204 -1.11 -18.42 25.49
CA ASP A 204 -1.28 -19.82 25.89
C ASP A 204 -2.14 -20.63 24.90
N ASP A 205 -2.84 -19.96 23.97
CA ASP A 205 -3.70 -20.57 22.94
C ASP A 205 -2.94 -21.01 21.68
N LEU A 206 -1.61 -20.88 21.68
CA LEU A 206 -0.76 -20.99 20.49
C LEU A 206 0.36 -22.02 20.69
N SER A 207 0.74 -22.72 19.61
CA SER A 207 1.83 -23.70 19.64
C SER A 207 3.21 -23.02 19.84
N PRO A 208 4.26 -23.73 20.28
CA PRO A 208 5.60 -23.14 20.47
C PRO A 208 6.24 -22.52 19.22
N TYR A 209 5.91 -23.01 18.02
CA TYR A 209 6.33 -22.38 16.74
C TYR A 209 5.55 -21.09 16.46
N GLN A 210 4.32 -21.02 16.98
CA GLN A 210 3.53 -19.81 17.00
C GLN A 210 4.03 -18.85 18.09
N GLU A 211 4.53 -19.29 19.26
CA GLU A 211 5.05 -18.37 20.31
C GLU A 211 6.17 -17.43 19.82
N ASP A 212 7.11 -17.90 18.99
CA ASP A 212 8.20 -17.05 18.45
C ASP A 212 7.73 -16.07 17.34
N VAL A 213 6.55 -16.29 16.74
CA VAL A 213 6.04 -15.55 15.57
C VAL A 213 4.74 -14.77 15.86
N VAL A 214 3.96 -15.18 16.85
CA VAL A 214 2.54 -14.83 17.01
C VAL A 214 2.27 -13.88 18.18
N THR A 215 3.16 -13.82 19.17
CA THR A 215 3.03 -12.87 20.30
C THR A 215 4.21 -11.89 20.39
N ALA A 216 5.07 -11.87 19.37
CA ALA A 216 6.23 -11.01 19.31
C ALA A 216 5.83 -9.54 19.18
N THR A 217 5.87 -8.88 20.34
CA THR A 217 6.25 -7.51 20.66
C THR A 217 7.46 -6.94 19.88
N GLY A 218 7.64 -7.31 18.60
CA GLY A 218 8.78 -6.95 17.74
C GLY A 218 8.42 -6.62 16.28
N HIS A 219 7.21 -6.94 15.81
CA HIS A 219 6.76 -6.60 14.45
C HIS A 219 5.83 -5.39 14.48
N TYR A 220 6.43 -4.23 14.62
CA TYR A 220 5.70 -2.98 14.63
C TYR A 220 6.48 -1.84 13.98
N LEU A 221 5.76 -0.79 13.62
CA LEU A 221 6.30 0.51 13.25
C LEU A 221 5.71 1.56 14.17
N ILE A 222 6.57 2.42 14.74
CA ILE A 222 6.14 3.56 15.56
C ILE A 222 6.42 4.83 14.80
N GLU A 223 5.39 5.38 14.19
CA GLU A 223 5.41 6.70 13.56
C GLU A 223 5.07 7.78 14.60
N VAL A 224 5.11 9.05 14.18
CA VAL A 224 4.85 10.19 15.06
C VAL A 224 3.45 10.10 15.67
N ASP A 225 2.43 9.91 14.83
CA ASP A 225 1.01 10.01 15.24
C ASP A 225 0.33 8.65 15.45
N TYR A 226 0.90 7.56 14.93
CA TYR A 226 0.33 6.22 14.99
C TYR A 226 1.41 5.15 15.16
N SER A 227 0.99 3.94 15.50
CA SER A 227 1.85 2.76 15.42
C SER A 227 1.14 1.61 14.73
N LEU A 228 1.81 0.93 13.81
CA LEU A 228 1.29 -0.21 13.07
C LEU A 228 1.87 -1.49 13.67
N HIS A 229 1.03 -2.48 13.98
CA HIS A 229 1.42 -3.74 14.59
C HIS A 229 0.89 -4.89 13.77
N ARG A 230 1.75 -5.84 13.40
CA ARG A 230 1.32 -7.06 12.72
C ARG A 230 1.28 -8.19 13.72
N VAL A 231 0.08 -8.73 13.94
CA VAL A 231 -0.16 -9.75 14.95
C VAL A 231 -0.98 -10.89 14.35
N LEU A 232 -0.78 -12.11 14.85
CA LEU A 232 -1.65 -13.23 14.56
C LEU A 232 -2.59 -13.43 15.76
N LEU A 233 -3.89 -13.35 15.51
CA LEU A 233 -4.92 -13.40 16.56
C LEU A 233 -6.01 -14.42 16.21
N PRO A 234 -6.60 -15.11 17.20
CA PRO A 234 -7.80 -15.90 16.94
C PRO A 234 -8.93 -14.97 16.50
N GLY A 235 -9.78 -15.42 15.58
CA GLY A 235 -10.84 -14.58 15.02
C GLY A 235 -11.78 -13.96 16.05
N ARG A 236 -12.01 -14.61 17.20
CA ARG A 236 -12.76 -14.04 18.33
C ARG A 236 -12.12 -12.77 18.92
N ALA A 237 -10.79 -12.69 18.98
CA ALA A 237 -10.08 -11.51 19.45
C ALA A 237 -10.17 -10.38 18.42
N VAL A 238 -10.05 -10.70 17.13
CA VAL A 238 -10.25 -9.71 16.05
C VAL A 238 -11.66 -9.13 16.11
N LEU A 239 -12.69 -9.97 16.26
CA LEU A 239 -14.08 -9.54 16.40
C LEU A 239 -14.29 -8.68 17.64
N ASP A 240 -13.73 -9.06 18.79
CA ASP A 240 -13.81 -8.29 20.02
C ASP A 240 -13.22 -6.89 19.88
N LEU A 241 -12.02 -6.78 19.31
CA LEU A 241 -11.35 -5.49 19.08
C LEU A 241 -12.10 -4.58 18.08
N LEU A 242 -12.80 -5.17 17.11
CA LEU A 242 -13.64 -4.47 16.14
C LEU A 242 -14.97 -4.00 16.74
N ASP A 243 -15.63 -4.86 17.51
CA ASP A 243 -17.00 -4.65 17.96
C ASP A 243 -17.08 -3.85 19.28
N ASP A 244 -16.07 -3.94 20.14
CA ASP A 244 -16.03 -3.23 21.42
C ASP A 244 -15.35 -1.86 21.28
N SER A 245 -16.09 -0.81 21.61
CA SER A 245 -15.60 0.57 21.54
C SER A 245 -14.60 0.94 22.64
N ARG A 246 -14.45 0.10 23.69
CA ARG A 246 -13.42 0.22 24.72
C ARG A 246 -12.03 -0.17 24.23
N ALA A 247 -11.91 -0.90 23.12
CA ALA A 247 -10.65 -0.99 22.37
C ALA A 247 -10.38 0.36 21.67
N ASN A 248 -10.19 1.39 22.48
CA ASN A 248 -10.22 2.81 22.12
C ASN A 248 -8.95 3.30 21.43
N TRP A 249 -7.85 2.56 21.61
CA TRP A 249 -6.55 2.81 21.02
C TRP A 249 -6.47 2.37 19.54
N ILE A 250 -7.45 1.62 19.02
CA ILE A 250 -7.49 1.14 17.63
C ILE A 250 -8.01 2.22 16.69
N LEU A 251 -7.22 2.53 15.65
CA LEU A 251 -7.64 3.29 14.49
C LEU A 251 -8.24 2.37 13.42
N SER A 252 -7.52 1.30 13.08
CA SER A 252 -7.97 0.31 12.12
C SER A 252 -7.36 -1.08 12.34
N ILE A 253 -8.04 -2.10 11.82
CA ILE A 253 -7.58 -3.48 11.70
C ILE A 253 -7.84 -3.93 10.27
N ASP A 254 -6.83 -4.43 9.57
CA ASP A 254 -7.01 -5.02 8.24
C ASP A 254 -6.17 -6.29 8.07
N LEU A 255 -6.42 -7.04 7.00
CA LEU A 255 -5.59 -8.19 6.63
C LEU A 255 -4.19 -7.73 6.19
N VAL A 256 -3.20 -8.62 6.27
CA VAL A 256 -1.85 -8.31 5.76
C VAL A 256 -1.90 -8.06 4.23
N PRO A 257 -1.15 -7.08 3.69
CA PRO A 257 -1.04 -6.87 2.23
C PRO A 257 -0.57 -8.13 1.52
N GLU A 258 -1.38 -8.62 0.57
CA GLU A 258 -1.01 -9.71 -0.32
C GLU A 258 -0.43 -9.12 -1.61
N VAL A 259 0.76 -9.60 -1.99
CA VAL A 259 1.31 -9.32 -3.31
C VAL A 259 0.51 -10.12 -4.31
N GLU A 260 0.03 -9.45 -5.36
CA GLU A 260 -0.73 -10.15 -6.38
C GLU A 260 0.19 -11.03 -7.22
N SER A 261 -0.33 -12.19 -7.59
CA SER A 261 0.43 -13.20 -8.31
C SER A 261 0.64 -12.78 -9.76
N TYR A 262 1.86 -12.38 -10.10
CA TYR A 262 2.27 -12.06 -11.47
C TYR A 262 2.95 -13.28 -12.12
N ALA A 263 2.18 -14.34 -12.34
CA ALA A 263 2.65 -15.45 -13.17
C ALA A 263 1.99 -15.33 -14.56
N THR A 264 2.61 -14.55 -15.45
CA THR A 264 2.26 -14.62 -16.87
C THR A 264 2.92 -15.88 -17.47
N PRO A 265 2.18 -16.80 -18.10
CA PRO A 265 2.76 -17.92 -18.82
C PRO A 265 3.78 -17.41 -19.84
N LEU A 266 5.00 -17.95 -19.77
CA LEU A 266 6.06 -17.64 -20.73
C LEU A 266 5.61 -18.09 -22.13
N ALA A 267 5.32 -17.12 -23.01
CA ALA A 267 5.05 -17.44 -24.41
C ALA A 267 6.39 -17.76 -25.09
N ALA A 268 6.42 -18.87 -25.83
CA ALA A 268 7.50 -19.48 -26.62
C ALA A 268 8.94 -18.92 -26.50
N THR A 269 9.91 -19.82 -26.33
CA THR A 269 11.34 -19.49 -26.26
C THR A 269 11.90 -18.91 -27.57
N ALA A 270 12.62 -17.79 -27.48
CA ALA A 270 13.25 -17.13 -28.61
C ALA A 270 14.74 -17.48 -28.70
N GLN A 271 15.22 -17.86 -29.89
CA GLN A 271 16.65 -18.01 -30.17
C GLN A 271 17.22 -16.65 -30.61
N ALA A 272 18.17 -16.12 -29.84
CA ALA A 272 18.77 -14.81 -30.13
C ALA A 272 20.28 -14.80 -29.89
N ASP A 273 21.00 -14.16 -30.81
CA ASP A 273 22.38 -13.75 -30.60
C ASP A 273 22.37 -12.46 -29.74
N LEU A 274 22.91 -12.54 -28.53
CA LEU A 274 22.95 -11.40 -27.61
C LEU A 274 24.16 -10.51 -27.92
N PRO A 275 24.00 -9.18 -27.97
CA PRO A 275 25.12 -8.28 -28.18
C PRO A 275 26.08 -8.29 -26.99
N PRO A 276 27.35 -7.90 -27.19
CA PRO A 276 28.33 -7.84 -26.10
C PRO A 276 27.94 -6.80 -25.06
N LEU A 277 28.23 -7.08 -23.79
CA LEU A 277 28.02 -6.12 -22.70
C LEU A 277 28.93 -4.89 -22.86
N PRO A 278 28.41 -3.66 -22.63
CA PRO A 278 29.22 -2.46 -22.60
C PRO A 278 30.16 -2.46 -21.39
N ASP A 279 31.19 -1.63 -21.46
CA ASP A 279 32.02 -1.30 -20.30
C ASP A 279 31.46 -0.03 -19.65
N LEU A 280 30.75 -0.18 -18.53
CA LEU A 280 30.13 0.93 -17.83
C LEU A 280 31.17 1.68 -16.99
N SER A 281 31.13 3.01 -17.07
CA SER A 281 31.92 3.84 -16.16
C SER A 281 31.50 3.59 -14.71
N PRO A 282 32.41 3.58 -13.72
CA PRO A 282 32.05 3.56 -12.31
C PRO A 282 31.09 4.68 -11.88
N ASP A 283 31.14 5.81 -12.60
CA ASP A 283 30.33 7.02 -12.41
C ASP A 283 29.01 7.01 -13.20
N SER A 284 28.76 5.98 -14.03
CA SER A 284 27.46 5.81 -14.70
C SER A 284 26.33 5.78 -13.66
N PRO A 285 25.12 6.30 -14.00
CA PRO A 285 23.98 6.24 -13.09
C PRO A 285 23.64 4.81 -12.66
N ARG A 286 22.94 4.71 -11.54
CA ARG A 286 22.59 3.45 -10.90
C ARG A 286 21.08 3.41 -10.67
N VAL A 287 20.44 2.35 -11.14
CA VAL A 287 19.00 2.15 -11.01
C VAL A 287 18.75 0.94 -10.12
N VAL A 288 17.88 1.10 -9.13
CA VAL A 288 17.50 0.02 -8.21
C VAL A 288 16.24 -0.66 -8.74
N VAL A 289 16.31 -1.97 -8.91
CA VAL A 289 15.15 -2.82 -9.20
C VAL A 289 14.71 -3.48 -7.88
N ILE A 290 13.54 -3.10 -7.40
CA ILE A 290 12.92 -3.66 -6.20
C ILE A 290 11.91 -4.73 -6.62
N ASP A 291 12.28 -6.02 -6.48
CA ASP A 291 11.51 -7.12 -7.06
C ASP A 291 11.84 -8.49 -6.40
N SER A 292 11.62 -9.62 -7.10
CA SER A 292 11.88 -10.99 -6.65
C SER A 292 13.34 -11.43 -6.62
N GLY A 293 14.25 -10.55 -7.02
CA GLY A 293 15.66 -10.86 -7.25
C GLY A 293 16.01 -10.83 -8.73
N ILE A 294 17.28 -11.07 -9.06
CA ILE A 294 17.78 -11.06 -10.43
C ILE A 294 18.75 -12.22 -10.59
N ALA A 295 18.55 -13.05 -11.61
CA ALA A 295 19.53 -14.04 -12.03
C ALA A 295 20.76 -13.34 -12.67
N ALA A 296 21.66 -12.81 -11.85
CA ALA A 296 22.79 -11.96 -12.26
C ALA A 296 23.80 -12.64 -13.20
N GLU A 297 23.82 -13.98 -13.22
CA GLU A 297 24.64 -14.81 -14.11
C GLU A 297 24.06 -14.91 -15.53
N HIS A 298 22.87 -14.35 -15.76
CA HIS A 298 22.28 -14.33 -17.10
C HIS A 298 23.19 -13.58 -18.09
N PRO A 299 23.37 -14.04 -19.34
CA PRO A 299 24.30 -13.42 -20.30
C PRO A 299 24.01 -11.95 -20.65
N LEU A 300 22.77 -11.49 -20.43
CA LEU A 300 22.39 -10.06 -20.54
C LEU A 300 22.92 -9.19 -19.39
N PHE A 301 23.40 -9.79 -18.30
CA PHE A 301 23.86 -9.06 -17.13
C PHE A 301 25.34 -9.29 -16.86
N THR A 302 25.84 -10.52 -17.09
CA THR A 302 27.24 -10.89 -16.86
C THR A 302 27.75 -11.83 -17.95
N THR A 303 28.94 -11.57 -18.49
CA THR A 303 29.60 -12.49 -19.45
C THR A 303 30.44 -13.54 -18.73
N SER A 304 30.80 -14.62 -19.44
CA SER A 304 31.71 -15.67 -18.95
C SER A 304 33.09 -15.15 -18.52
N GLU A 305 33.52 -14.01 -19.04
CA GLU A 305 34.79 -13.36 -18.72
C GLU A 305 34.69 -12.42 -17.51
N GLY A 306 33.51 -12.32 -16.88
CA GLY A 306 33.27 -11.51 -15.69
C GLY A 306 32.94 -10.04 -15.95
N ARG A 307 32.69 -9.63 -17.20
CA ARG A 307 32.15 -8.31 -17.49
C ARG A 307 30.70 -8.26 -17.04
N THR A 308 30.27 -7.21 -16.34
CA THR A 308 28.91 -7.12 -15.80
C THR A 308 28.36 -5.69 -15.82
N ILE A 309 27.04 -5.58 -15.92
CA ILE A 309 26.29 -4.33 -15.67
C ILE A 309 25.58 -4.34 -14.30
N MET A 310 25.78 -5.39 -13.51
CA MET A 310 25.21 -5.51 -12.17
C MET A 310 26.01 -4.70 -11.15
N GLY A 311 25.29 -3.93 -10.33
CA GLY A 311 25.80 -3.21 -9.17
C GLY A 311 25.67 -4.02 -7.89
N ARG A 312 25.35 -3.35 -6.78
CA ARG A 312 25.13 -4.01 -5.49
C ARG A 312 23.86 -4.86 -5.55
N GLN A 313 23.89 -5.92 -4.76
CA GLN A 313 22.77 -6.84 -4.61
C GLN A 313 22.51 -7.05 -3.13
N ARG A 314 21.24 -6.97 -2.73
CA ARG A 314 20.84 -7.14 -1.33
C ARG A 314 19.50 -7.86 -1.24
N ASN A 315 19.47 -8.89 -0.41
CA ASN A 315 18.24 -9.55 0.03
C ASN A 315 17.70 -8.82 1.28
N PHE A 316 16.43 -8.42 1.24
CA PHE A 316 15.70 -7.76 2.33
C PHE A 316 14.63 -8.68 2.93
N LEU A 317 14.65 -9.98 2.60
CA LEU A 317 13.87 -10.97 3.33
C LEU A 317 14.41 -11.05 4.77
N PRO A 318 13.54 -11.17 5.78
CA PRO A 318 13.96 -11.22 7.18
C PRO A 318 14.98 -12.34 7.47
N ASP A 319 15.93 -12.06 8.37
CA ASP A 319 17.16 -12.82 8.64
C ASP A 319 17.01 -14.31 8.97
N THR A 320 15.79 -14.82 9.15
CA THR A 320 15.51 -16.24 9.45
C THR A 320 15.32 -17.10 8.20
N VAL A 321 15.22 -16.50 7.01
CA VAL A 321 14.83 -17.23 5.79
C VAL A 321 15.99 -17.42 4.82
N GLU A 322 16.83 -16.40 4.60
CA GLU A 322 17.87 -16.43 3.57
C GLU A 322 19.10 -15.55 3.88
N PRO A 323 20.30 -15.91 3.40
CA PRO A 323 21.46 -15.04 3.45
C PRO A 323 21.25 -13.70 2.72
N ALA A 324 21.88 -12.64 3.24
CA ALA A 324 21.86 -11.28 2.69
C ALA A 324 22.27 -11.17 1.22
N ASP A 325 23.11 -12.11 0.77
CA ASP A 325 23.67 -12.24 -0.57
C ASP A 325 22.91 -13.24 -1.46
N LEU A 326 21.88 -13.92 -0.94
CA LEU A 326 20.98 -14.74 -1.75
C LEU A 326 19.98 -13.85 -2.49
N THR A 327 20.40 -13.30 -3.61
CA THR A 327 19.70 -12.26 -4.37
C THR A 327 19.18 -12.74 -5.72
N THR A 328 19.40 -14.02 -6.01
CA THR A 328 18.90 -14.65 -7.24
C THR A 328 17.38 -14.72 -7.22
N ASP A 329 16.82 -14.66 -8.42
CA ASP A 329 15.38 -14.75 -8.64
C ASP A 329 14.95 -16.22 -8.54
N GLU A 330 14.26 -16.54 -7.45
CA GLU A 330 13.83 -17.92 -7.14
C GLU A 330 12.40 -18.22 -7.59
N ILE A 331 11.67 -17.19 -8.02
CA ILE A 331 10.30 -17.35 -8.49
C ILE A 331 10.34 -17.91 -9.91
N ASP A 332 9.56 -18.96 -10.16
CA ASP A 332 9.46 -19.52 -11.50
C ASP A 332 9.05 -18.45 -12.52
N GLN A 333 9.57 -18.54 -13.75
CA GLN A 333 9.53 -17.51 -14.81
C GLN A 333 10.39 -16.25 -14.58
N GLY A 334 10.78 -15.95 -13.34
CA GLY A 334 11.73 -14.89 -12.97
C GLY A 334 11.30 -13.47 -13.31
N HIS A 335 10.31 -12.96 -12.60
CA HIS A 335 9.76 -11.61 -12.79
C HIS A 335 10.84 -10.53 -12.64
N GLY A 336 11.59 -10.51 -11.53
CA GLY A 336 12.62 -9.50 -11.30
C GLY A 336 13.74 -9.55 -12.34
N THR A 337 14.10 -10.74 -12.82
CA THR A 337 15.07 -10.92 -13.93
C THR A 337 14.54 -10.32 -15.24
N ALA A 338 13.26 -10.53 -15.55
CA ALA A 338 12.61 -9.96 -16.72
C ALA A 338 12.56 -8.42 -16.63
N ILE A 339 12.10 -7.87 -15.49
CA ILE A 339 12.08 -6.42 -15.22
C ILE A 339 13.46 -5.80 -15.40
N ALA A 340 14.49 -6.39 -14.78
CA ALA A 340 15.86 -5.88 -14.86
C ALA A 340 16.38 -5.81 -16.30
N SER A 341 15.99 -6.76 -17.16
CA SER A 341 16.38 -6.76 -18.56
C SER A 341 15.77 -5.57 -19.32
N VAL A 342 14.51 -5.24 -19.06
CA VAL A 342 13.84 -4.10 -19.68
C VAL A 342 14.39 -2.78 -19.14
N VAL A 343 14.72 -2.70 -17.84
CA VAL A 343 15.39 -1.50 -17.27
C VAL A 343 16.75 -1.26 -17.93
N ALA A 344 17.54 -2.31 -18.15
CA ALA A 344 18.86 -2.19 -18.75
C ALA A 344 18.82 -1.82 -20.24
N TYR A 345 17.94 -2.45 -21.00
CA TYR A 345 17.99 -2.43 -22.47
C TYR A 345 16.81 -1.70 -23.14
N GLY A 346 15.76 -1.34 -22.39
CA GLY A 346 14.51 -0.85 -22.95
C GLY A 346 13.80 -1.95 -23.75
N SER A 347 13.99 -1.96 -25.07
CA SER A 347 13.41 -2.97 -25.96
C SER A 347 14.44 -4.01 -26.36
N LEU A 348 14.34 -5.23 -25.80
CA LEU A 348 15.17 -6.36 -26.22
C LEU A 348 14.86 -6.80 -27.67
N LEU A 349 13.67 -6.52 -28.18
CA LEU A 349 13.35 -6.75 -29.59
C LEU A 349 14.21 -5.88 -30.49
N ASN A 350 14.31 -4.58 -30.17
CA ASN A 350 15.19 -3.67 -30.90
C ASN A 350 16.65 -4.06 -30.71
N LEU A 351 17.05 -4.46 -29.50
CA LEU A 351 18.42 -4.93 -29.22
C LEU A 351 18.85 -6.09 -30.12
N THR A 352 17.95 -7.04 -30.37
CA THR A 352 18.24 -8.26 -31.15
C THR A 352 18.08 -8.06 -32.67
N GLN A 353 17.23 -7.14 -33.10
CA GLN A 353 16.94 -6.92 -34.53
C GLN A 353 17.70 -5.73 -35.14
N ALA A 354 17.81 -4.62 -34.41
CA ALA A 354 18.40 -3.37 -34.85
C ALA A 354 18.99 -2.59 -33.66
N PRO A 355 20.04 -3.12 -33.00
CA PRO A 355 20.63 -2.47 -31.83
C PRO A 355 21.11 -1.06 -32.16
N ASP A 356 20.86 -0.15 -31.23
CA ASP A 356 21.08 1.29 -31.36
C ASP A 356 21.60 1.90 -30.05
N GLU A 357 21.77 3.22 -30.04
CA GLU A 357 22.24 3.94 -28.86
C GLU A 357 21.26 3.81 -27.67
N ILE A 358 19.95 3.71 -27.95
CA ILE A 358 18.88 3.64 -26.95
C ILE A 358 18.95 2.30 -26.20
N THR A 359 19.12 1.21 -26.94
CA THR A 359 19.18 -0.16 -26.42
C THR A 359 20.51 -0.53 -25.79
N THR A 360 21.55 0.31 -25.94
CA THR A 360 22.82 0.13 -25.24
C THR A 360 22.68 0.50 -23.76
N PRO A 361 22.99 -0.40 -22.80
CA PRO A 361 22.94 -0.08 -21.38
C PRO A 361 23.89 1.06 -21.02
N VAL A 362 23.39 2.02 -20.23
CA VAL A 362 24.16 3.17 -19.73
C VAL A 362 24.12 3.30 -18.21
N VAL A 363 23.46 2.37 -17.52
CA VAL A 363 23.25 2.38 -16.07
C VAL A 363 23.67 1.06 -15.44
N TRP A 364 24.15 1.12 -14.20
CA TRP A 364 24.30 -0.06 -13.34
C TRP A 364 22.93 -0.50 -12.83
N ILE A 365 22.69 -1.81 -12.82
CA ILE A 365 21.47 -2.41 -12.26
C ILE A 365 21.75 -2.89 -10.84
N GLU A 366 21.09 -2.27 -9.88
CA GLU A 366 21.19 -2.60 -8.46
C GLU A 366 19.98 -3.47 -8.08
N ASN A 367 20.21 -4.56 -7.35
CA ASN A 367 19.20 -5.58 -7.07
C ASN A 367 18.72 -5.50 -5.61
N ALA A 368 17.46 -5.15 -5.40
CA ALA A 368 16.79 -5.21 -4.10
C ALA A 368 15.74 -6.32 -4.10
N LYS A 369 16.13 -7.52 -3.63
CA LYS A 369 15.21 -8.66 -3.52
C LYS A 369 14.33 -8.48 -2.28
N ILE A 370 13.01 -8.45 -2.50
CA ILE A 370 12.02 -8.30 -1.44
C ILE A 370 10.94 -9.38 -1.43
N LEU A 371 10.84 -10.18 -2.50
CA LEU A 371 9.83 -11.23 -2.63
C LEU A 371 10.45 -12.62 -2.47
N LEU A 372 9.61 -13.56 -2.05
CA LEU A 372 9.90 -14.98 -2.03
C LEU A 372 8.80 -15.78 -2.77
N PRO A 373 9.10 -17.01 -3.22
CA PRO A 373 8.07 -17.94 -3.68
C PRO A 373 7.06 -18.26 -2.59
N ALA A 374 5.77 -18.28 -2.91
CA ALA A 374 4.70 -18.62 -1.96
C ALA A 374 4.90 -19.98 -1.30
N ALA A 375 5.49 -20.95 -2.01
CA ALA A 375 5.82 -22.27 -1.48
C ALA A 375 6.76 -22.26 -0.26
N LYS A 376 7.52 -21.18 -0.05
CA LYS A 376 8.35 -21.00 1.15
C LYS A 376 7.53 -20.57 2.38
N LEU A 377 6.30 -20.10 2.19
CA LEU A 377 5.35 -19.77 3.27
C LEU A 377 4.33 -20.89 3.48
N ASP A 378 3.84 -21.47 2.39
CA ASP A 378 2.86 -22.55 2.37
C ASP A 378 3.30 -23.61 1.36
N PRO A 379 3.73 -24.81 1.78
CA PRO A 379 4.20 -25.88 0.89
C PRO A 379 3.18 -26.32 -0.17
N ASP A 380 1.88 -26.07 0.03
CA ASP A 380 0.82 -26.39 -0.93
C ASP A 380 0.57 -25.26 -1.96
N ALA A 381 1.23 -24.11 -1.78
CA ALA A 381 1.14 -22.98 -2.72
C ALA A 381 1.98 -23.20 -3.98
N VAL A 382 1.61 -22.49 -5.05
CA VAL A 382 2.29 -22.58 -6.34
C VAL A 382 3.62 -21.80 -6.30
N ASP A 383 4.72 -22.45 -6.70
CA ASP A 383 6.08 -21.87 -6.73
C ASP A 383 6.21 -20.56 -7.53
N SER A 384 5.36 -20.35 -8.54
CA SER A 384 5.36 -19.16 -9.39
C SER A 384 4.69 -17.94 -8.77
N SER A 385 4.10 -18.06 -7.56
CA SER A 385 3.39 -16.95 -6.93
C SER A 385 4.32 -16.12 -6.02
N PRO A 386 4.66 -14.86 -6.38
CA PRO A 386 5.44 -13.99 -5.51
C PRO A 386 4.68 -13.59 -4.25
N GLN A 387 5.38 -13.55 -3.11
CA GLN A 387 4.84 -13.06 -1.84
C GLN A 387 5.86 -12.17 -1.13
N LEU A 388 5.36 -11.16 -0.43
CA LEU A 388 6.12 -10.52 0.65
C LEU A 388 6.13 -11.48 1.85
N HIS A 389 7.23 -11.49 2.59
CA HIS A 389 7.28 -12.22 3.85
C HIS A 389 6.26 -11.61 4.83
N PRO A 390 5.52 -12.40 5.61
CA PRO A 390 4.57 -11.88 6.60
C PRO A 390 5.20 -10.90 7.59
N LEU A 391 6.51 -10.95 7.82
CA LEU A 391 7.20 -10.02 8.73
C LEU A 391 7.73 -8.74 8.05
N GLN A 392 7.52 -8.57 6.74
CA GLN A 392 7.91 -7.36 6.03
C GLN A 392 6.78 -6.34 6.03
N PHE A 393 7.03 -5.17 6.62
CA PHE A 393 6.17 -3.99 6.45
C PHE A 393 6.64 -3.19 5.23
N PRO A 394 5.78 -2.97 4.22
CA PRO A 394 6.18 -2.23 3.03
C PRO A 394 6.80 -0.84 3.33
N LYS A 395 6.25 -0.14 4.32
CA LYS A 395 6.78 1.14 4.82
C LYS A 395 8.22 1.01 5.35
N ALA A 396 8.50 0.05 6.24
CA ALA A 396 9.84 -0.16 6.77
C ALA A 396 10.82 -0.60 5.69
N LEU A 397 10.37 -1.51 4.82
CA LEU A 397 11.13 -2.08 3.74
C LEU A 397 11.62 -1.00 2.75
N ILE A 398 10.74 -0.08 2.33
CA ILE A 398 11.15 1.03 1.46
C ILE A 398 12.21 1.92 2.12
N ARG A 399 12.09 2.20 3.43
CA ARG A 399 13.12 2.98 4.16
C ARG A 399 14.47 2.28 4.14
N GLU A 400 14.49 0.98 4.42
CA GLU A 400 15.72 0.18 4.43
C GLU A 400 16.36 0.11 3.04
N VAL A 401 15.55 -0.13 2.00
CA VAL A 401 16.01 -0.13 0.61
C VAL A 401 16.63 1.22 0.24
N VAL A 402 15.97 2.33 0.58
CA VAL A 402 16.52 3.67 0.34
C VAL A 402 17.80 3.90 1.13
N GLU A 403 17.88 3.47 2.38
CA GLU A 403 19.09 3.58 3.20
C GLU A 403 20.28 2.88 2.54
N VAL A 404 20.08 1.63 2.10
CA VAL A 404 21.12 0.83 1.46
C VAL A 404 21.58 1.43 0.13
N PHE A 405 20.65 1.87 -0.73
CA PHE A 405 21.00 2.25 -2.10
C PHE A 405 21.22 3.75 -2.32
N HIS A 406 20.51 4.64 -1.61
CA HIS A 406 20.62 6.08 -1.79
C HIS A 406 21.73 6.73 -0.95
N GLN A 407 21.97 6.27 0.29
CA GLN A 407 22.89 6.99 1.19
C GLN A 407 24.36 6.93 0.76
N PRO A 408 24.92 5.78 0.33
CA PRO A 408 26.35 5.67 0.04
C PRO A 408 26.82 6.61 -1.07
N LEU A 409 27.94 7.29 -0.84
CA LEU A 409 28.66 8.08 -1.85
C LEU A 409 29.99 7.38 -2.19
N PRO A 410 30.42 7.38 -3.47
CA PRO A 410 29.81 8.07 -4.63
C PRO A 410 28.66 7.28 -5.29
N GLN A 411 28.38 6.05 -4.86
CA GLN A 411 27.46 5.10 -5.53
C GLN A 411 25.96 5.34 -5.25
N ARG A 412 25.54 6.60 -5.12
CA ARG A 412 24.17 6.98 -4.76
C ARG A 412 23.19 6.67 -5.88
N CYS A 413 22.16 5.88 -5.58
CA CYS A 413 21.03 5.65 -6.48
C CYS A 413 19.96 6.72 -6.31
N LYS A 414 19.35 7.17 -7.41
CA LYS A 414 18.22 8.12 -7.38
C LYS A 414 16.94 7.58 -8.01
N ILE A 415 17.04 6.52 -8.79
CA ILE A 415 15.93 5.96 -9.55
C ILE A 415 15.65 4.55 -9.01
N PHE A 416 14.41 4.31 -8.64
CA PHE A 416 13.92 3.06 -8.07
C PHE A 416 12.74 2.58 -8.90
N ASN A 417 12.85 1.37 -9.45
CA ASN A 417 11.77 0.69 -10.14
C ASN A 417 11.05 -0.25 -9.18
N LEU A 418 9.74 -0.10 -9.06
CA LEU A 418 8.88 -0.98 -8.30
C LEU A 418 7.77 -1.51 -9.22
N SER A 419 7.98 -2.70 -9.77
CA SER A 419 7.06 -3.33 -10.73
C SER A 419 6.07 -4.27 -10.06
N ILE A 420 5.92 -4.19 -8.74
CA ILE A 420 4.99 -4.99 -7.95
C ILE A 420 3.97 -4.12 -7.24
N GLY A 421 2.82 -4.71 -6.93
CA GLY A 421 1.80 -4.06 -6.13
C GLY A 421 0.95 -5.04 -5.36
N THR A 422 0.26 -4.53 -4.35
CA THR A 422 -0.73 -5.26 -3.54
C THR A 422 -2.13 -4.81 -3.90
N VAL A 423 -3.11 -5.59 -3.47
CA VAL A 423 -4.53 -5.24 -3.54
C VAL A 423 -4.74 -3.78 -3.09
N PRO A 424 -5.52 -2.96 -3.80
CA PRO A 424 -5.63 -1.54 -3.52
C PRO A 424 -6.18 -1.33 -2.13
N HIS A 425 -5.68 -0.32 -1.42
CA HIS A 425 -6.39 0.20 -0.27
C HIS A 425 -7.79 0.64 -0.72
N PRO A 426 -8.85 0.10 -0.12
CA PRO A 426 -10.20 0.52 -0.45
C PRO A 426 -10.48 1.94 0.11
N GLN A 427 -11.50 2.61 -0.41
CA GLN A 427 -11.90 4.00 -0.11
C GLN A 427 -11.01 5.15 -0.61
N GLN A 428 -10.14 4.92 -1.60
CA GLN A 428 -9.20 5.94 -2.13
C GLN A 428 -8.14 6.42 -1.12
N ALA A 429 -7.96 5.70 -0.01
CA ALA A 429 -6.94 5.99 0.98
C ALA A 429 -5.53 5.70 0.44
N ILE A 430 -4.57 6.46 0.93
CA ILE A 430 -3.15 6.27 0.61
C ILE A 430 -2.60 5.18 1.52
N SER A 431 -2.03 4.12 0.93
CA SER A 431 -1.42 3.05 1.71
C SER A 431 -0.15 3.50 2.41
N ASN A 432 0.21 2.82 3.51
CA ASN A 432 1.47 3.05 4.22
C ASN A 432 2.71 2.91 3.30
N TRP A 433 2.60 2.10 2.25
CA TRP A 433 3.63 1.91 1.23
C TRP A 433 3.75 3.16 0.34
N ALA A 434 2.62 3.66 -0.17
CA ALA A 434 2.60 4.89 -0.96
C ALA A 434 3.03 6.12 -0.14
N GLU A 435 2.59 6.21 1.11
CA GLU A 435 2.99 7.27 2.04
C GLU A 435 4.50 7.31 2.24
N GLU A 436 5.15 6.14 2.40
CA GLU A 436 6.60 6.13 2.60
C GLU A 436 7.38 6.48 1.34
N ILE A 437 6.91 6.05 0.17
CA ILE A 437 7.47 6.46 -1.11
C ILE A 437 7.38 7.99 -1.26
N ASP A 438 6.24 8.58 -0.90
CA ASP A 438 6.05 10.03 -0.93
C ASP A 438 6.98 10.75 0.04
N ASN A 439 7.13 10.21 1.25
CA ASN A 439 8.05 10.71 2.27
C ASN A 439 9.52 10.66 1.81
N CYS A 440 9.97 9.54 1.25
CA CYS A 440 11.32 9.39 0.72
C CYS A 440 11.59 10.39 -0.41
N SER A 441 10.66 10.51 -1.36
CA SER A 441 10.76 11.42 -2.51
C SER A 441 10.67 12.89 -2.10
N ALA A 442 9.92 13.23 -1.05
CA ALA A 442 9.82 14.60 -0.55
C ALA A 442 11.08 15.05 0.22
N ARG A 443 11.75 14.11 0.91
CA ARG A 443 12.93 14.39 1.75
C ARG A 443 14.24 14.31 0.98
N SER A 444 14.25 13.61 -0.14
CA SER A 444 15.47 13.26 -0.88
C SER A 444 15.26 13.44 -2.40
N ASP A 445 16.36 13.53 -3.14
CA ASP A 445 16.32 13.61 -4.61
C ASP A 445 16.13 12.20 -5.21
N LEU A 446 14.91 11.68 -5.09
CA LEU A 446 14.51 10.32 -5.45
C LEU A 446 13.34 10.30 -6.43
N LEU A 447 13.42 9.42 -7.42
CA LEU A 447 12.33 9.07 -8.34
C LEU A 447 11.99 7.60 -8.16
N PHE A 448 10.76 7.32 -7.73
CA PHE A 448 10.17 5.99 -7.82
C PHE A 448 9.33 5.91 -9.09
N VAL A 449 9.55 4.86 -9.89
CA VAL A 449 8.73 4.49 -11.03
C VAL A 449 7.97 3.23 -10.65
N ILE A 450 6.64 3.30 -10.64
CA ILE A 450 5.76 2.28 -10.05
C ILE A 450 4.75 1.79 -11.08
N SER A 451 4.51 0.49 -11.14
CA SER A 451 3.43 -0.04 -12.00
C SER A 451 2.04 0.32 -11.44
N ALA A 452 1.06 0.55 -12.32
CA ALA A 452 -0.34 0.73 -11.89
C ALA A 452 -0.98 -0.58 -11.39
N GLY A 453 -0.31 -1.72 -11.62
CA GLY A 453 -0.76 -3.08 -11.35
C GLY A 453 -1.58 -3.70 -12.48
N ASP A 454 -1.73 -5.02 -12.43
CA ASP A 454 -2.39 -5.81 -13.47
C ASP A 454 -3.75 -6.36 -12.99
N LEU A 455 -4.71 -6.48 -13.89
CA LEU A 455 -5.87 -7.36 -13.73
C LEU A 455 -5.43 -8.79 -14.04
N THR A 456 -5.86 -9.72 -13.20
CA THR A 456 -5.76 -11.15 -13.49
C THR A 456 -6.76 -11.53 -14.59
N SER A 457 -6.50 -12.65 -15.27
CA SER A 457 -7.46 -13.23 -16.21
C SER A 457 -8.81 -13.54 -15.54
N ALA A 458 -8.79 -13.98 -14.27
CA ALA A 458 -9.99 -14.25 -13.48
C ALA A 458 -10.81 -12.97 -13.21
N GLU A 459 -10.17 -11.89 -12.76
CA GLU A 459 -10.84 -10.58 -12.58
C GLU A 459 -11.43 -10.08 -13.90
N LEU A 460 -10.69 -10.23 -15.00
CA LEU A 460 -11.17 -9.79 -16.31
C LEU A 460 -12.38 -10.62 -16.78
N VAL A 461 -12.37 -11.94 -16.57
CA VAL A 461 -13.54 -12.80 -16.84
C VAL A 461 -14.73 -12.37 -15.98
N GLU A 462 -14.54 -12.09 -14.69
CA GLU A 462 -15.62 -11.62 -13.81
C GLU A 462 -16.21 -10.30 -14.34
N LEU A 463 -15.37 -9.34 -14.73
CA LEU A 463 -15.81 -8.06 -15.28
C LEU A 463 -16.63 -8.24 -16.57
N MET A 464 -16.10 -9.04 -17.51
CA MET A 464 -16.71 -9.24 -18.82
C MET A 464 -18.02 -10.04 -18.72
N THR A 465 -18.08 -11.07 -17.86
CA THR A 465 -19.31 -11.83 -17.58
C THR A 465 -20.34 -11.00 -16.83
N GLY A 466 -19.90 -10.02 -16.03
CA GLY A 466 -20.73 -8.98 -15.42
C GLY A 466 -21.25 -7.92 -16.41
N GLY A 467 -20.97 -8.05 -17.71
CA GLY A 467 -21.44 -7.14 -18.76
C GLY A 467 -20.57 -5.89 -18.96
N ALA A 468 -19.42 -5.79 -18.29
CA ALA A 468 -18.46 -4.74 -18.56
C ALA A 468 -17.79 -4.99 -19.92
N THR A 469 -17.39 -3.93 -20.61
CA THR A 469 -16.79 -4.01 -21.95
C THR A 469 -15.47 -3.27 -21.99
N TYR A 470 -14.53 -3.74 -22.81
CA TYR A 470 -13.29 -3.03 -23.08
C TYR A 470 -13.55 -1.79 -23.95
N PRO A 471 -12.89 -0.64 -23.70
CA PRO A 471 -12.03 -0.32 -22.55
C PRO A 471 -12.80 0.25 -21.35
N ALA A 472 -14.14 0.33 -21.39
CA ALA A 472 -14.96 1.00 -20.40
C ALA A 472 -14.78 0.46 -18.97
N TYR A 473 -14.52 -0.84 -18.81
CA TYR A 473 -14.28 -1.42 -17.48
C TYR A 473 -13.05 -0.83 -16.78
N LEU A 474 -12.07 -0.27 -17.51
CA LEU A 474 -10.84 0.30 -16.94
C LEU A 474 -11.11 1.52 -16.05
N LEU A 475 -12.29 2.12 -16.17
CA LEU A 475 -12.78 3.23 -15.36
C LEU A 475 -13.63 2.77 -14.17
N SER A 476 -13.83 1.46 -14.00
CA SER A 476 -14.59 0.89 -12.90
C SER A 476 -13.81 1.00 -11.59
N PRO A 477 -14.46 1.22 -10.43
CA PRO A 477 -13.81 1.07 -9.14
C PRO A 477 -13.15 -0.30 -8.93
N LYS A 478 -13.63 -1.35 -9.61
CA LYS A 478 -13.03 -2.71 -9.57
C LYS A 478 -11.65 -2.79 -10.24
N THR A 479 -11.31 -1.85 -11.12
CA THR A 479 -10.03 -1.82 -11.87
C THR A 479 -9.13 -0.68 -11.41
N ARG A 480 -9.30 -0.26 -10.15
CA ARG A 480 -8.48 0.78 -9.54
C ARG A 480 -7.02 0.35 -9.49
N LEU A 481 -6.13 1.34 -9.61
CA LEU A 481 -4.69 1.19 -9.38
C LEU A 481 -4.38 0.41 -8.10
N ARG A 482 -3.33 -0.41 -8.15
CA ARG A 482 -2.82 -1.16 -7.00
C ARG A 482 -1.97 -0.27 -6.09
N ASP A 483 -1.78 -0.70 -4.85
CA ASP A 483 -0.79 -0.08 -3.97
C ASP A 483 0.61 -0.54 -4.36
N PRO A 484 1.64 0.33 -4.33
CA PRO A 484 1.64 1.73 -3.92
C PRO A 484 1.48 2.73 -5.08
N GLY A 485 0.85 2.36 -6.19
CA GLY A 485 0.63 3.22 -7.36
C GLY A 485 -0.13 4.53 -7.07
N GLN A 486 -0.64 4.68 -5.84
CA GLN A 486 -1.29 5.88 -5.32
C GLN A 486 -0.32 6.99 -4.90
N ALA A 487 0.98 6.72 -4.79
CA ALA A 487 1.98 7.70 -4.35
C ALA A 487 1.96 8.96 -5.23
N TYR A 488 1.88 10.14 -4.61
CA TYR A 488 1.78 11.42 -5.31
C TYR A 488 3.09 11.86 -5.96
N ASN A 489 4.21 11.58 -5.30
CA ASN A 489 5.55 11.99 -5.70
C ASN A 489 6.27 10.90 -6.52
N ALA A 490 5.61 9.78 -6.79
CA ALA A 490 6.09 8.74 -7.69
C ALA A 490 5.50 8.88 -9.09
N LEU A 491 6.21 8.34 -10.08
CA LEU A 491 5.72 8.20 -11.45
C LEU A 491 5.03 6.84 -11.59
N THR A 492 3.71 6.83 -11.59
CA THR A 492 2.90 5.62 -11.78
C THR A 492 2.68 5.39 -13.27
N VAL A 493 2.93 4.17 -13.73
CA VAL A 493 2.95 3.80 -15.15
C VAL A 493 1.84 2.81 -15.47
N GLY A 494 1.03 3.10 -16.49
CA GLY A 494 0.09 2.16 -17.08
C GLY A 494 0.65 1.48 -18.32
N ALA A 495 -0.08 0.48 -18.84
CA ALA A 495 0.36 -0.27 -20.02
C ALA A 495 -0.46 0.06 -21.27
N LEU A 496 0.23 0.14 -22.41
CA LEU A 496 -0.33 0.10 -23.75
C LEU A 496 -0.04 -1.26 -24.41
N THR A 497 -0.85 -1.58 -25.41
CA THR A 497 -0.60 -2.69 -26.32
C THR A 497 0.52 -2.35 -27.31
N PRO A 498 1.40 -3.31 -27.64
CA PRO A 498 2.45 -3.09 -28.63
C PRO A 498 1.85 -2.90 -30.02
N ILE A 499 2.58 -2.15 -30.85
CA ILE A 499 2.44 -2.27 -32.30
C ILE A 499 2.99 -3.65 -32.68
N PRO A 500 2.17 -4.56 -33.23
CA PRO A 500 2.67 -5.86 -33.65
C PRO A 500 3.83 -5.66 -34.61
N PRO A 501 4.94 -6.38 -34.45
CA PRO A 501 6.02 -6.34 -35.43
C PRO A 501 5.46 -6.68 -36.81
N THR A 502 6.00 -6.09 -37.88
CA THR A 502 5.63 -6.49 -39.24
C THR A 502 6.07 -7.93 -39.51
N LEU A 503 5.26 -8.66 -40.28
CA LEU A 503 5.17 -10.09 -40.11
C LEU A 503 5.54 -11.03 -41.26
N PRO A 504 5.65 -12.36 -41.00
CA PRO A 504 4.45 -13.22 -40.81
C PRO A 504 4.25 -13.85 -39.39
N TRP A 505 3.25 -13.40 -38.62
CA TRP A 505 2.66 -14.00 -37.40
C TRP A 505 1.17 -14.07 -37.79
N PRO A 506 0.47 -15.15 -37.50
CA PRO A 506 -0.96 -15.22 -37.76
C PRO A 506 -1.69 -14.13 -36.96
N SER A 507 -2.66 -13.45 -37.58
CA SER A 507 -3.48 -12.44 -36.88
C SER A 507 -4.46 -13.13 -35.92
N ALA A 508 -4.00 -13.53 -34.74
CA ALA A 508 -4.92 -13.86 -33.65
C ALA A 508 -5.74 -12.61 -33.29
N PRO A 509 -7.05 -12.72 -33.01
CA PRO A 509 -7.80 -11.57 -32.54
C PRO A 509 -7.33 -11.21 -31.13
N PHE A 510 -6.58 -10.11 -31.00
CA PHE A 510 -6.26 -9.53 -29.70
C PHE A 510 -7.47 -8.80 -29.11
N LEU A 511 -7.52 -8.71 -27.78
CA LEU A 511 -8.61 -8.05 -27.07
C LEU A 511 -8.61 -6.54 -27.30
N ALA A 512 -7.42 -5.94 -27.36
CA ALA A 512 -7.22 -4.52 -27.61
C ALA A 512 -6.48 -4.26 -28.93
N GLN A 513 -6.77 -3.13 -29.57
CA GLN A 513 -6.04 -2.67 -30.76
C GLN A 513 -4.63 -2.21 -30.37
N PRO A 514 -3.67 -2.15 -31.31
CA PRO A 514 -2.34 -1.56 -31.07
C PRO A 514 -2.43 -0.13 -30.51
N GLU A 515 -1.50 0.24 -29.63
CA GLU A 515 -1.41 1.58 -28.99
C GLU A 515 -2.63 1.99 -28.14
N HIS A 516 -3.51 1.04 -27.81
CA HIS A 516 -4.59 1.25 -26.86
C HIS A 516 -4.19 0.78 -25.44
N PRO A 517 -4.92 1.17 -24.38
CA PRO A 517 -4.69 0.65 -23.04
C PRO A 517 -4.66 -0.88 -23.04
N ALA A 518 -3.64 -1.48 -22.45
CA ALA A 518 -3.56 -2.93 -22.34
C ALA A 518 -4.79 -3.44 -21.58
N PRO A 519 -5.40 -4.57 -21.99
CA PRO A 519 -6.59 -5.15 -21.35
C PRO A 519 -6.50 -5.27 -19.83
N PHE A 520 -5.30 -5.60 -19.35
CA PHE A 520 -5.04 -5.86 -17.95
C PHE A 520 -4.59 -4.62 -17.17
N THR A 521 -4.43 -3.46 -17.81
CA THR A 521 -3.95 -2.26 -17.10
C THR A 521 -4.99 -1.75 -16.10
N ARG A 522 -4.54 -0.88 -15.19
CA ARG A 522 -5.39 -0.26 -14.17
C ARG A 522 -5.30 1.24 -14.27
N SER A 523 -6.36 1.91 -13.82
CA SER A 523 -6.41 3.36 -13.75
C SER A 523 -7.18 3.79 -12.52
N GLY A 524 -7.04 5.05 -12.12
CA GLY A 524 -7.97 5.59 -11.14
C GLY A 524 -7.69 7.02 -10.74
N LEU A 525 -8.73 7.61 -10.17
CA LEU A 525 -8.65 8.93 -9.56
C LEU A 525 -8.22 8.76 -8.11
N LEU A 526 -7.20 9.52 -7.71
CA LEU A 526 -6.82 9.63 -6.32
C LEU A 526 -7.75 10.60 -5.60
N GLN A 527 -7.74 10.50 -4.27
CA GLN A 527 -8.32 11.51 -3.42
C GLN A 527 -7.79 12.90 -3.84
N PHE A 528 -8.64 13.92 -3.81
CA PHE A 528 -8.31 15.29 -4.26
C PHE A 528 -8.12 15.49 -5.77
N GLY A 529 -8.31 14.46 -6.60
CA GLY A 529 -8.44 14.60 -8.05
C GLY A 529 -7.21 14.36 -8.95
N PRO A 530 -5.98 14.03 -8.48
CA PRO A 530 -4.95 13.55 -9.39
C PRO A 530 -5.40 12.31 -10.13
N VAL A 531 -5.11 12.27 -11.43
CA VAL A 531 -5.35 11.11 -12.29
C VAL A 531 -4.09 10.26 -12.30
N LYS A 532 -4.26 8.95 -12.08
CA LYS A 532 -3.22 7.94 -12.25
C LYS A 532 -3.69 6.88 -13.26
N PRO A 533 -2.79 6.26 -14.04
CA PRO A 533 -1.34 6.47 -14.08
C PRO A 533 -0.95 7.86 -14.65
N ASP A 534 0.28 8.31 -14.37
CA ASP A 534 0.81 9.59 -14.86
C ASP A 534 1.26 9.49 -16.32
N VAL A 535 1.84 8.33 -16.67
CA VAL A 535 2.34 8.01 -18.00
C VAL A 535 1.98 6.57 -18.36
N VAL A 536 2.13 6.23 -19.63
CA VAL A 536 1.91 4.87 -20.13
C VAL A 536 3.05 4.47 -21.04
N GLU A 537 3.34 3.16 -21.09
CA GLU A 537 4.27 2.57 -22.05
C GLU A 537 3.84 1.13 -22.38
N THR A 538 4.48 0.50 -23.35
CA THR A 538 4.12 -0.81 -23.87
C THR A 538 4.34 -1.90 -22.83
N GLY A 539 3.27 -2.60 -22.45
CA GLY A 539 3.29 -3.70 -21.48
C GLY A 539 2.78 -5.03 -22.04
N GLY A 540 2.24 -5.04 -23.26
CA GLY A 540 1.72 -6.23 -23.92
C GLY A 540 0.21 -6.23 -24.13
N ASN A 541 -0.32 -7.35 -24.62
CA ASN A 541 -1.72 -7.52 -24.96
C ASN A 541 -2.12 -9.01 -24.86
N TRP A 542 -3.41 -9.27 -24.69
CA TRP A 542 -3.96 -10.61 -24.57
C TRP A 542 -4.83 -10.98 -25.76
N GLN A 543 -4.85 -12.27 -26.09
CA GLN A 543 -5.81 -12.84 -27.02
C GLN A 543 -7.23 -12.69 -26.49
N LYS A 544 -8.17 -12.39 -27.39
CA LYS A 544 -9.56 -12.12 -27.05
C LYS A 544 -10.28 -13.32 -26.42
N ASP A 545 -9.97 -14.52 -26.89
CA ASP A 545 -10.74 -15.72 -26.54
C ASP A 545 -10.19 -16.41 -25.28
N ASP A 546 -8.87 -16.50 -25.13
CA ASP A 546 -8.23 -17.26 -24.04
C ASP A 546 -7.56 -16.39 -22.97
N LEU A 547 -7.52 -15.06 -23.16
CA LEU A 547 -6.84 -14.10 -22.28
C LEU A 547 -5.36 -14.45 -22.01
N THR A 548 -4.70 -15.06 -22.99
CA THR A 548 -3.29 -15.42 -22.95
C THR A 548 -2.45 -14.45 -23.79
N ALA A 549 -1.16 -14.35 -23.46
CA ALA A 549 -0.20 -13.62 -24.28
C ALA A 549 0.34 -14.51 -25.42
N LEU A 550 0.60 -13.91 -26.58
CA LEU A 550 1.40 -14.50 -27.66
C LEU A 550 2.71 -13.73 -27.82
N PRO A 551 3.76 -14.35 -28.41
CA PRO A 551 5.03 -13.65 -28.66
C PRO A 551 4.85 -12.32 -29.40
N GLU A 552 3.95 -12.26 -30.38
CA GLU A 552 3.69 -11.04 -31.16
C GLU A 552 2.97 -9.91 -30.41
N SER A 553 2.43 -10.21 -29.22
CA SER A 553 1.66 -9.29 -28.39
C SER A 553 2.29 -9.08 -27.01
N ALA A 554 3.48 -9.64 -26.80
CA ALA A 554 4.21 -9.63 -25.55
C ALA A 554 5.55 -8.89 -25.69
N ILE A 555 6.22 -8.69 -24.57
CA ILE A 555 7.52 -8.03 -24.47
C ILE A 555 8.59 -9.11 -24.38
N LEU A 556 9.64 -8.99 -25.20
CA LEU A 556 10.82 -9.85 -25.12
C LEU A 556 11.65 -9.47 -23.88
N VAL A 557 12.00 -10.45 -23.06
CA VAL A 557 12.67 -10.27 -21.75
C VAL A 557 13.75 -11.34 -21.53
N ALA A 558 14.62 -11.13 -20.54
CA ALA A 558 15.53 -12.16 -20.05
C ALA A 558 14.75 -13.37 -19.49
N ASN A 559 15.17 -14.58 -19.85
CA ASN A 559 14.60 -15.81 -19.34
C ASN A 559 15.46 -16.35 -18.19
N ARG A 560 15.00 -16.12 -16.97
CA ARG A 560 15.62 -16.64 -15.74
C ARG A 560 15.87 -18.15 -15.79
N ASN A 561 14.97 -18.92 -16.40
CA ASN A 561 15.06 -20.38 -16.44
C ASN A 561 16.24 -20.90 -17.28
N TYR A 562 16.87 -20.04 -18.08
CA TYR A 562 18.15 -20.35 -18.74
C TYR A 562 19.28 -20.56 -17.73
N VAL A 563 19.37 -19.70 -16.72
CA VAL A 563 20.43 -19.76 -15.70
C VAL A 563 20.30 -21.01 -14.83
N THR A 564 19.08 -21.46 -14.58
CA THR A 564 18.81 -22.68 -13.80
C THR A 564 18.87 -23.97 -14.61
N GLY A 565 19.10 -23.89 -15.93
CA GLY A 565 19.08 -25.04 -16.83
C GLY A 565 17.69 -25.64 -17.05
N GLN A 566 16.62 -24.91 -16.70
CA GLN A 566 15.23 -25.29 -16.94
C GLN A 566 14.75 -24.85 -18.34
N ALA A 567 15.51 -24.03 -19.05
CA ALA A 567 15.27 -23.63 -20.43
C ALA A 567 16.58 -23.55 -21.23
N ASP A 568 16.51 -23.88 -22.53
CA ASP A 568 17.68 -23.83 -23.42
C ASP A 568 17.95 -22.43 -23.99
N GLN A 569 17.00 -21.49 -23.88
CA GLN A 569 17.08 -20.17 -24.49
C GLN A 569 17.13 -19.05 -23.45
N PRO A 570 18.02 -18.05 -23.65
CA PRO A 570 18.20 -16.95 -22.70
C PRO A 570 17.09 -15.90 -22.79
N LEU A 571 16.23 -15.92 -23.79
CA LEU A 571 15.13 -14.97 -23.93
C LEU A 571 13.77 -15.66 -23.94
N GLY A 572 12.76 -14.93 -23.49
CA GLY A 572 11.37 -15.33 -23.54
C GLY A 572 10.44 -14.13 -23.59
N PHE A 573 9.13 -14.37 -23.57
CA PHE A 573 8.12 -13.31 -23.69
C PHE A 573 7.22 -13.25 -22.46
N GLN A 574 6.93 -12.02 -22.01
CA GLN A 574 6.03 -11.74 -20.90
C GLN A 574 5.11 -10.55 -21.21
N THR A 575 3.99 -10.46 -20.50
CA THR A 575 3.10 -9.27 -20.48
C THR A 575 2.92 -8.82 -19.05
N GLY A 576 2.75 -7.51 -18.86
CA GLY A 576 2.42 -6.91 -17.57
C GLY A 576 2.72 -5.42 -17.54
N VAL A 577 2.01 -4.69 -16.68
CA VAL A 577 2.23 -3.26 -16.45
C VAL A 577 3.60 -3.00 -15.80
N GLY A 578 4.14 -3.98 -15.06
CA GLY A 578 5.51 -3.95 -14.56
C GLY A 578 6.57 -3.74 -15.65
N LEU A 579 6.35 -4.28 -16.86
CA LEU A 579 7.27 -4.13 -18.00
C LEU A 579 7.18 -2.72 -18.60
N ALA A 580 5.98 -2.13 -18.65
CA ALA A 580 5.82 -0.73 -19.03
C ALA A 580 6.54 0.20 -18.04
N ALA A 581 6.42 -0.06 -16.73
CA ALA A 581 7.16 0.67 -15.70
C ALA A 581 8.68 0.54 -15.89
N ALA A 582 9.17 -0.66 -16.20
CA ALA A 582 10.59 -0.89 -16.48
C ALA A 582 11.09 -0.10 -17.70
N GLN A 583 10.30 0.03 -18.76
CA GLN A 583 10.66 0.87 -19.92
C GLN A 583 10.75 2.36 -19.56
N VAL A 584 9.82 2.85 -18.74
CA VAL A 584 9.88 4.23 -18.23
C VAL A 584 11.11 4.44 -17.32
N THR A 585 11.43 3.46 -16.48
CA THR A 585 12.65 3.45 -15.67
C THR A 585 13.92 3.49 -16.53
N HIS A 586 13.97 2.71 -17.62
CA HIS A 586 15.06 2.75 -18.59
C HIS A 586 15.27 4.17 -19.13
N LEU A 587 14.19 4.84 -19.56
CA LEU A 587 14.23 6.22 -20.03
C LEU A 587 14.73 7.18 -18.94
N ALA A 588 14.26 7.03 -17.69
CA ALA A 588 14.71 7.85 -16.56
C ALA A 588 16.22 7.68 -16.32
N GLY A 589 16.73 6.45 -16.35
CA GLY A 589 18.15 6.14 -16.22
C GLY A 589 19.00 6.77 -17.33
N ARG A 590 18.51 6.73 -18.58
CA ARG A 590 19.15 7.41 -19.71
C ARG A 590 19.15 8.93 -19.58
N ILE A 591 18.06 9.52 -19.08
CA ILE A 591 17.99 10.96 -18.83
C ILE A 591 19.00 11.36 -17.76
N GLN A 592 19.17 10.56 -16.70
CA GLN A 592 20.18 10.81 -15.67
C GLN A 592 21.62 10.68 -16.18
N ALA A 593 21.85 9.87 -17.23
CA ALA A 593 23.17 9.68 -17.83
C ALA A 593 23.61 10.85 -18.74
N ARG A 594 22.69 11.73 -19.12
CA ARG A 594 22.94 12.94 -19.93
C ARG A 594 23.29 14.11 -19.03
#